data_AF-A0A1H3M6K7-F1
#
_entry.id   AF-A0A1H3M6K7-F1
#
_cell.length_a   1.000
_cell.length_b   1.000
_cell.length_c   1.000
_cell.angle_alpha   90.00
_cell.angle_beta   90.00
_cell.angle_gamma   90.00
#
_symmetry.space_group_name_H-M   'P 1'
#
loop_
_entity.id
_entity.type
_entity.pdbx_description
1 polymer ?
#
loop_
_entity_poly.entity_id
_entity_poly.type
_entity_poly.pdbx_seq_one_letter_code
_entity_poly.pdbx_strand_id
1 'polypeptide(L)' 'MSRGNIAIWFDPATQWYAPSKGKQGRNQTYSDAAIQCCLMIKSLFRLSLRMVTGFVQSLIKLCGLNWIAPDYTTLC' A
#
# COMPACT_ATOMS: atom_id res chain seq x y z
N MET A 1 -12.62 -24.55 14.58
CA MET A 1 -12.10 -23.21 14.20
C MET A 1 -11.91 -23.17 12.69
N SER A 2 -12.81 -22.49 11.96
CA SER A 2 -12.62 -22.25 10.53
C SER A 2 -11.76 -21.00 10.37
N ARG A 3 -10.46 -21.16 10.09
CA ARG A 3 -9.62 -20.03 9.66
C ARG A 3 -10.11 -19.64 8.26
N GLY A 4 -10.82 -18.52 8.16
CA GLY A 4 -11.21 -17.96 6.87
C GLY A 4 -9.95 -17.71 6.03
N ASN A 5 -9.93 -18.24 4.81
CA ASN A 5 -8.81 -18.04 3.90
C ASN A 5 -9.01 -16.70 3.19
N ILE A 6 -8.07 -15.77 3.35
CA ILE A 6 -8.09 -14.48 2.69
C ILE A 6 -7.06 -14.53 1.56
N ALA A 7 -7.53 -14.43 0.32
CA ALA A 7 -6.67 -14.29 -0.85
C ALA A 7 -6.59 -12.81 -1.22
N ILE A 8 -5.37 -12.26 -1.24
CA ILE A 8 -5.08 -10.90 -1.68
C ILE A 8 -4.22 -11.02 -2.93
N TRP A 9 -4.69 -10.43 -4.02
CA TRP A 9 -3.97 -10.40 -5.29
C TRP A 9 -3.62 -8.95 -5.62
N PHE A 10 -2.37 -8.72 -6.03
CA PHE A 10 -1.91 -7.42 -6.50
C PHE A 10 -1.72 -7.52 -8.01
N ASP A 11 -2.30 -6.56 -8.73
CA ASP A 11 -2.12 -6.47 -10.17
C ASP A 11 -0.79 -5.75 -10.47
N PRO A 12 0.17 -6.40 -11.16
CA PRO A 12 1.50 -5.81 -11.42
C PRO A 12 1.46 -4.65 -12.42
N ALA A 13 0.38 -4.50 -13.19
CA ALA A 13 0.18 -3.36 -14.09
C ALA A 13 -0.32 -2.12 -13.34
N THR A 14 -0.69 -2.26 -12.06
CA THR A 14 -1.08 -1.14 -11.21
C THR A 14 0.11 -0.21 -11.00
N GLN A 15 -0.08 1.05 -11.40
CA GLN A 15 0.92 2.08 -11.22
C GLN A 15 1.05 2.42 -9.74
N TRP A 16 2.00 1.80 -9.04
CA TRP A 16 2.21 1.96 -7.60
C TRP A 16 2.73 3.36 -7.21
N TYR A 17 3.65 3.88 -8.01
CA TYR A 17 4.24 5.21 -7.83
C TYR A 17 3.53 6.23 -8.71
N ALA A 18 3.19 7.38 -8.15
CA ALA A 18 2.58 8.43 -8.96
C ALA A 18 3.64 9.03 -9.90
N PRO A 19 3.27 9.38 -11.14
CA PRO A 19 4.17 10.07 -12.06
C PRO A 19 4.48 11.44 -11.47
N SER A 20 5.77 11.80 -11.39
CA SER A 20 6.23 13.11 -10.92
C SER A 20 5.52 14.22 -11.69
N LYS A 21 4.47 14.81 -11.11
CA LYS A 21 3.91 16.07 -11.58
C LYS A 21 4.83 17.16 -11.08
N GLY A 22 5.64 17.74 -11.97
CA GLY A 22 6.50 18.89 -11.70
C GLY A 22 5.73 20.19 -11.38
N LYS A 23 4.75 20.14 -10.49
CA LYS A 23 4.01 21.30 -9.98
C LYS A 23 4.29 21.46 -8.49
N GLN A 24 4.66 22.69 -8.14
CA GLN A 24 4.94 23.19 -6.80
C GLN A 24 3.75 22.90 -5.85
N GLY A 25 3.90 21.86 -5.04
CA GLY A 25 2.87 21.32 -4.13
C GLY A 25 3.33 19.99 -3.54
N ARG A 26 2.61 19.46 -2.53
CA ARG A 26 2.95 18.21 -1.83
C ARG A 26 3.10 17.06 -2.85
N ASN A 27 4.34 16.68 -3.12
CA ASN A 27 4.67 15.71 -4.17
C ASN A 27 4.14 14.34 -3.74
N GLN A 28 2.96 13.95 -4.23
CA GLN A 28 2.38 12.63 -3.93
C GLN A 28 3.32 11.58 -4.54
N THR A 29 4.13 10.94 -3.71
CA THR A 29 5.10 9.91 -4.15
C THR A 29 4.40 8.61 -4.58
N TYR A 30 3.15 8.42 -4.13
CA TYR A 30 2.38 7.20 -4.32
C TYR A 30 1.07 7.48 -5.06
N SER A 31 0.65 6.54 -5.89
CA SER A 31 -0.64 6.63 -6.59
C SER A 31 -1.81 6.44 -5.63
N ASP A 32 -2.97 6.97 -6.02
CA ASP A 32 -4.22 6.79 -5.29
C ASP A 32 -4.56 5.31 -5.04
N ALA A 33 -4.27 4.44 -6.01
CA ALA A 33 -4.42 2.99 -5.87
C ALA A 33 -3.58 2.38 -4.72
N ALA A 34 -2.34 2.86 -4.53
CA ALA A 34 -1.48 2.40 -3.43
C ALA A 34 -2.02 2.88 -2.08
N ILE A 35 -2.47 4.14 -2.01
CA ILE A 35 -3.10 4.72 -0.81
C ILE A 35 -4.36 3.95 -0.44
N GLN A 36 -5.25 3.73 -1.42
CA GLN A 36 -6.50 3.01 -1.22
C GLN A 36 -6.26 1.56 -0.78
N CYS A 37 -5.25 0.89 -1.35
CA CYS A 37 -4.86 -0.46 -0.93
C CYS A 37 -4.42 -0.50 0.55
N CYS A 38 -3.56 0.44 0.96
CA CYS A 38 -3.16 0.56 2.37
C CYS A 38 -4.35 0.84 3.29
N LEU A 39 -5.29 1.70 2.88
CA LEU A 39 -6.50 1.99 3.65
C LEU A 39 -7.46 0.79 3.75
N MET A 40 -7.61 0.01 2.68
CA MET A 40 -8.40 -1.23 2.71
C MET A 40 -7.79 -2.24 3.67
N ILE A 41 -6.48 -2.49 3.58
CA ILE A 41 -5.77 -3.39 4.49
C ILE A 41 -5.88 -2.92 5.94
N LYS A 42 -5.73 -1.61 6.18
CA LYS A 42 -5.96 -0.99 7.48
C LYS A 42 -7.36 -1.31 8.02
N SER A 43 -8.39 -1.15 7.19
CA SER A 43 -9.79 -1.38 7.58
C SER A 43 -10.10 -2.86 7.80
N LEU A 44 -9.67 -3.73 6.89
CA LEU A 44 -9.87 -5.18 6.94
C LEU A 44 -9.24 -5.83 8.18
N PHE A 45 -8.00 -5.46 8.49
CA PHE A 45 -7.26 -6.02 9.62
C PHE A 45 -7.36 -5.16 10.89
N ARG A 46 -8.04 -4.01 10.83
CA ARG A 46 -8.15 -3.01 11.91
C ARG A 46 -6.79 -2.64 12.55
N LEU A 47 -5.75 -2.49 11.73
CA LEU A 47 -4.39 -2.19 12.16
C LEU A 47 -4.12 -0.69 12.27
N SER A 48 -3.14 -0.30 13.09
CA SER A 48 -2.60 1.06 13.12
C SER A 48 -1.77 1.37 11.87
N LEU A 49 -1.70 2.63 11.42
CA LEU A 49 -0.97 2.99 10.18
C LEU A 49 0.48 2.50 10.20
N ARG A 50 1.18 2.57 11.34
CA ARG A 50 2.56 2.08 11.49
C ARG A 50 2.72 0.56 11.33
N MET A 51 1.68 -0.22 11.64
CA MET A 51 1.69 -1.67 11.41
C MET A 51 1.33 -2.01 9.97
N VAL A 52 0.42 -1.24 9.37
CA VAL A 52 0.00 -1.43 7.98
C VAL A 52 1.18 -1.28 7.03
N THR A 53 2.10 -0.34 7.26
CA THR A 53 3.28 -0.17 6.40
C THR A 53 4.15 -1.42 6.36
N GLY A 54 4.52 -1.98 7.52
CA GLY A 54 5.30 -3.22 7.60
C GLY A 54 4.55 -4.45 7.06
N PHE A 55 3.24 -4.51 7.25
CA PHE A 55 2.40 -5.58 6.73
C PHE A 55 2.27 -5.52 5.20
N VAL A 56 2.04 -4.34 4.64
CA VAL A 56 1.98 -4.10 3.19
C VAL A 56 3.34 -4.38 2.55
N GLN A 57 4.45 -3.96 3.17
CA GLN A 57 5.80 -4.30 2.71
C GLN A 57 6.01 -5.82 2.65
N SER A 58 5.51 -6.54 3.65
CA SER A 58 5.61 -8.00 3.70
C SER A 58 4.74 -8.66 2.63
N LEU A 59 3.53 -8.15 2.37
CA LEU A 59 2.64 -8.63 1.30
C LEU A 59 3.24 -8.39 -0.09
N ILE A 60 3.81 -7.22 -0.33
CA ILE A 60 4.50 -6.87 -1.58
C ILE A 60 5.65 -7.85 -1.83
N LYS A 61 6.47 -8.09 -0.79
CA LYS A 61 7.57 -9.06 -0.86
C LYS A 61 7.07 -10.49 -1.10
N LEU A 62 5.96 -10.88 -0.47
CA LEU A 62 5.31 -12.18 -0.68
C LEU A 62 4.80 -12.35 -2.12
N CYS A 63 4.28 -11.27 -2.72
CA CYS A 63 3.83 -11.25 -4.10
C CYS A 63 4.98 -11.14 -5.12
N GLY A 64 6.24 -11.07 -4.67
CA GLY A 64 7.41 -10.94 -5.56
C GLY A 64 7.53 -9.56 -6.22
N LEU A 65 6.84 -8.55 -5.69
CA LEU A 65 6.82 -7.20 -6.22
C LEU A 65 7.94 -6.38 -5.56
N ASN A 66 8.64 -5.54 -6.32
CA ASN A 66 9.71 -4.67 -5.80
C ASN A 66 9.19 -3.27 -5.44
N TRP A 67 7.99 -3.20 -4.88
CA TRP A 67 7.38 -1.93 -4.46
C TRP A 67 7.76 -1.59 -3.02
N ILE A 68 7.78 -0.30 -2.69
CA ILE A 68 8.00 0.19 -1.33
C ILE A 68 6.63 0.54 -0.75
N ALA A 69 6.35 0.05 0.45
CA ALA A 69 5.14 0.42 1.18
C ALA A 69 5.20 1.91 1.54
N PRO A 70 4.13 2.68 1.29
CA PRO A 70 4.09 4.09 1.65
C PRO A 70 4.23 4.25 3.16
N ASP A 71 5.23 5.02 3.60
CA ASP A 71 5.41 5.34 5.01
C ASP A 71 4.34 6.34 5.48
N TYR A 72 4.02 6.35 6.78
CA TYR A 72 3.10 7.30 7.40
C TYR A 72 3.47 8.76 7.09
N THR A 73 4.77 9.05 6.96
CA THR A 73 5.27 10.39 6.58
C THR A 73 4.92 10.83 5.16
N THR A 74 4.61 9.89 4.27
CA THR A 74 4.18 10.16 2.89
C THR A 74 2.65 10.14 2.69
N LEU A 75 1.90 9.71 3.72
CA LEU A 75 0.44 9.69 3.74
C LEU A 75 -0.18 10.86 4.52
N CYS A 76 0.59 11.50 5.41
CA CYS A 76 0.17 12.73 6.10
C CYS A 76 0.24 13.92 5.16
#